data_AF-A0A1W0X5K8-F1
#
_entry.id   AF-A0A1W0X5K8-F1
#
_cell.length_a   1.000
_cell.length_b   1.000
_cell.length_c   1.000
_cell.angle_alpha   90.00
_cell.angle_beta   90.00
_cell.angle_gamma   90.00
#
_symmetry.space_group_name_H-M   'P 1'
#
loop_
_entity.id
_entity.type
_entity.pdbx_description
1 polymer ?
#
loop_
_entity_poly.entity_id
_entity_poly.type
_entity_poly.pdbx_seq_one_letter_code
_entity_poly.pdbx_strand_id
1 'polypeptide(L)'
;MNSRSLSSSGEEQSFLYNIPAQFRDIPWQTAAKYLAIGTTAAGATYFIVKKLRVAEKPEKMILSKDPLRLPQPIIGPPGSVATSQAVQTETSADSIPTVSQLSIYPIKSCRGILVNSYHCGETGPELHTEFGIVRDRTWMVTTSKYVFITQRKRPKMSLIIPSINGSKLQINAPGMRTLQVALCPCPTDGNPIETEVWGAKIAALDLGDEAGAWFAEYLNLPGARFIFHPQEFGGRDLTEGNPADLDLWKKGDKCAFADGAPYLLLSEESVAEFSTHLEEPVSWNNFRPNILVAGCTPYAEDAWRTFSIGEAQFRNAKLCTRCTMTTVDPQKGDFSRKDVLQTLKKYRMNQSPEWQTVYENNPLISINLGLNKAGIVAVGDAVRQTS
;
A
#
# COMPACT_ATOMS: atom_id res chain seq x y z
N MET A 1 -21.36 67.05 30.17
CA MET A 1 -20.65 67.42 28.92
C MET A 1 -19.19 67.03 29.05
N ASN A 2 -18.70 66.27 28.06
CA ASN A 2 -17.30 66.02 27.63
C ASN A 2 -16.32 65.30 28.59
N SER A 3 -15.38 64.43 28.20
CA SER A 3 -15.16 63.40 27.16
C SER A 3 -13.63 63.25 26.94
N ARG A 4 -13.11 62.00 26.99
CA ARG A 4 -11.91 61.43 26.31
C ARG A 4 -10.51 62.01 26.65
N SER A 5 -9.37 61.31 26.53
CA SER A 5 -8.96 59.93 26.23
C SER A 5 -7.44 59.82 26.47
N LEU A 6 -6.94 58.66 26.92
CA LEU A 6 -5.52 58.33 27.11
C LEU A 6 -4.88 57.81 25.80
N SER A 7 -3.62 58.20 25.53
CA SER A 7 -2.74 57.52 24.57
C SER A 7 -1.32 57.43 25.13
N SER A 8 -0.82 56.20 25.25
CA SER A 8 0.53 55.82 25.65
C SER A 8 1.38 55.46 24.43
N SER A 9 2.56 56.06 24.30
CA SER A 9 3.64 55.61 23.40
C SER A 9 4.80 55.07 24.24
N GLY A 10 5.03 53.75 24.16
CA GLY A 10 6.20 53.07 24.70
C GLY A 10 7.22 52.81 23.59
N GLU A 11 8.49 53.04 23.92
CA GLU A 11 9.66 52.64 23.15
C GLU A 11 9.86 51.11 23.24
N GLU A 12 10.12 50.44 22.11
CA GLU A 12 10.80 49.15 22.10
C GLU A 12 11.87 49.13 20.99
N GLN A 13 13.12 49.03 21.42
CA GLN A 13 14.31 48.85 20.60
C GLN A 13 14.47 47.38 20.17
N SER A 14 14.59 47.19 18.86
CA SER A 14 15.43 46.22 18.12
C SER A 14 15.93 44.94 18.81
N PHE A 15 15.39 43.78 18.38
CA PHE A 15 16.13 42.53 18.18
C PHE A 15 15.69 41.88 16.86
N LEU A 16 16.33 42.26 15.76
CA LEU A 16 16.20 41.60 14.45
C LEU A 16 17.55 40.97 14.10
N TYR A 17 17.67 39.65 14.21
CA TYR A 17 18.75 38.93 13.54
C TYR A 17 18.29 37.61 12.91
N ASN A 18 18.72 37.44 11.66
CA ASN A 18 18.82 36.25 10.83
C ASN A 18 17.54 35.57 10.31
N ILE A 19 16.92 36.22 9.33
CA ILE A 19 16.14 35.54 8.28
C ILE A 19 17.11 35.07 7.18
N PRO A 20 17.15 33.77 6.83
CA PRO A 20 17.92 33.24 5.70
C PRO A 20 17.55 33.94 4.39
N ALA A 21 18.53 34.20 3.51
CA ALA A 21 18.35 35.04 2.31
C ALA A 21 17.17 34.61 1.41
N GLN A 22 16.86 33.30 1.38
CA GLN A 22 15.75 32.72 0.60
C GLN A 22 14.33 33.14 1.03
N PHE A 23 14.18 33.86 2.15
CA PHE A 23 12.88 34.33 2.66
C PHE A 23 12.73 35.86 2.65
N ARG A 24 13.69 36.61 2.12
CA ARG A 24 13.63 38.09 2.08
C ARG A 24 12.71 38.64 0.98
N ASP A 25 12.42 37.84 -0.04
CA ASP A 25 11.69 38.29 -1.24
C ASP A 25 10.24 37.80 -1.32
N ILE A 26 9.64 37.37 -0.21
CA ILE A 26 8.22 37.00 -0.18
C ILE A 26 7.38 38.29 -0.03
N PRO A 27 6.50 38.65 -0.98
CA PRO A 27 5.66 39.83 -0.88
C PRO A 27 4.78 39.79 0.39
N TRP A 28 4.69 40.90 1.11
CA TRP A 28 4.01 41.04 2.41
C TRP A 28 2.55 40.51 2.44
N GLN A 29 1.88 40.42 1.29
CA GLN A 29 0.53 39.88 1.18
C GLN A 29 0.43 38.35 1.38
N THR A 30 1.55 37.62 1.45
CA THR A 30 1.58 36.16 1.71
C THR A 30 1.92 35.81 3.17
N ALA A 31 2.33 36.78 3.99
CA ALA A 31 2.83 36.53 5.35
C ALA A 31 1.73 36.25 6.39
N ALA A 32 0.46 36.55 6.12
CA ALA A 32 -0.62 36.52 7.11
C ALA A 32 -1.15 35.13 7.52
N LYS A 33 -0.47 34.02 7.20
CA LYS A 33 -0.97 32.64 7.47
C LYS A 33 -0.12 31.79 8.42
N TYR A 34 0.91 32.35 9.04
CA TYR A 34 1.83 31.57 9.88
C TYR A 34 2.14 32.29 11.19
N LEU A 35 1.94 31.61 12.32
CA LEU A 35 2.46 32.01 13.62
C LEU A 35 3.73 31.20 13.87
N ALA A 36 4.86 31.88 14.09
CA ALA A 36 6.10 31.26 14.52
C ALA A 36 6.18 31.32 16.05
N ILE A 37 6.27 30.15 16.72
CA ILE A 37 6.58 30.07 18.14
C ILE A 37 7.96 29.43 18.26
N GLY A 38 8.91 30.15 18.85
CA GLY A 38 10.25 29.66 19.11
C GLY A 38 10.32 29.01 20.50
N THR A 39 10.96 27.85 20.59
CA THR A 39 11.39 27.28 21.88
C THR A 39 12.85 26.85 21.78
N THR A 40 13.60 27.05 22.87
CA THR A 40 15.00 26.66 22.98
C THR A 40 15.12 25.43 23.86
N ALA A 41 15.68 24.35 23.31
CA ALA A 41 16.17 23.21 24.07
C ALA A 41 17.57 22.86 23.56
N ALA A 42 18.54 22.74 24.48
CA ALA A 42 19.92 22.32 24.20
C ALA A 42 20.64 23.09 23.07
N GLY A 43 20.51 24.43 23.04
CA GLY A 43 21.32 25.29 22.17
C GLY A 43 20.94 25.30 20.69
N ALA A 44 19.83 24.67 20.29
CA ALA A 44 19.26 24.78 18.95
C ALA A 44 17.92 25.53 18.98
N THR A 45 17.74 26.45 18.02
CA THR A 45 16.48 27.20 17.83
C THR A 45 15.60 26.47 16.84
N TYR A 46 14.40 26.06 17.26
CA TYR A 46 13.41 25.41 16.40
C TYR A 46 12.27 26.38 16.05
N PHE A 47 11.86 26.40 14.78
CA PHE A 47 10.67 27.13 14.32
C PHE A 47 9.56 26.14 13.99
N ILE A 48 8.44 26.18 14.73
CA ILE A 48 7.24 25.42 14.39
C ILE A 48 6.33 26.31 13.56
N VAL A 49 6.09 25.93 12.30
CA VAL A 49 5.17 26.61 11.39
C VAL A 49 3.83 25.86 11.40
N LYS A 50 2.80 26.41 12.04
CA LYS A 50 1.46 25.80 12.10
C LYS A 50 0.51 26.53 11.16
N LYS A 51 -0.12 25.80 10.22
CA LYS A 51 -1.17 26.34 9.33
C LYS A 51 -2.50 26.36 10.08
N LEU A 52 -3.09 27.54 10.27
CA LEU A 52 -4.44 27.68 10.84
C LEU A 52 -5.49 27.30 9.77
N ARG A 53 -6.41 26.37 10.10
CA ARG A 53 -7.59 26.06 9.27
C ARG A 53 -8.69 27.07 9.57
N VAL A 54 -9.22 27.71 8.54
CA VAL A 54 -10.53 28.37 8.58
C VAL A 54 -11.59 27.28 8.44
N ALA A 55 -12.61 27.30 9.30
CA ALA A 55 -13.71 26.33 9.28
C ALA A 55 -14.66 26.63 8.11
N GLU A 56 -14.91 25.66 7.23
CA GLU A 56 -15.98 25.72 6.23
C GLU A 56 -17.22 24.96 6.73
N LYS A 57 -18.39 25.53 6.41
CA LYS A 57 -19.73 25.08 6.81
C LYS A 57 -20.11 23.74 6.12
N PRO A 58 -21.01 22.94 6.70
CA PRO A 58 -21.44 21.68 6.10
C PRO A 58 -22.36 21.95 4.89
N GLU A 59 -21.94 21.52 3.70
CA GLU A 59 -22.81 21.49 2.52
C GLU A 59 -23.57 20.16 2.43
N LYS A 60 -24.83 20.28 2.00
CA LYS A 60 -25.81 19.20 1.91
C LYS A 60 -25.38 18.15 0.88
N MET A 61 -25.54 16.90 1.30
CA MET A 61 -25.39 15.68 0.52
C MET A 61 -26.19 15.72 -0.79
N ILE A 62 -25.50 15.79 -1.92
CA ILE A 62 -26.05 15.54 -3.25
C ILE A 62 -25.36 14.27 -3.78
N LEU A 63 -26.15 13.22 -4.01
CA LEU A 63 -25.70 11.97 -4.63
C LEU A 63 -25.26 12.27 -6.08
N SER A 64 -23.96 12.13 -6.37
CA SER A 64 -23.43 12.28 -7.72
C SER A 64 -23.85 11.09 -8.60
N LYS A 65 -24.21 11.40 -9.84
CA LYS A 65 -24.47 10.43 -10.91
C LYS A 65 -23.21 10.35 -11.76
N ASP A 66 -22.43 9.27 -11.63
CA ASP A 66 -21.47 8.85 -12.68
C ASP A 66 -21.07 7.36 -12.54
N PRO A 67 -20.68 6.69 -13.66
CA PRO A 67 -20.83 5.26 -13.85
C PRO A 67 -19.50 4.50 -13.69
N LEU A 68 -19.38 3.74 -12.61
CA LEU A 68 -18.60 2.51 -12.55
C LEU A 68 -19.38 1.62 -11.59
N ARG A 69 -20.28 0.74 -12.05
CA ARG A 69 -20.95 -0.17 -11.10
C ARG A 69 -19.98 -1.29 -10.76
N LEU A 70 -19.10 -1.05 -9.79
CA LEU A 70 -18.40 -2.12 -9.09
C LEU A 70 -19.45 -3.14 -8.65
N PRO A 71 -19.19 -4.45 -8.82
CA PRO A 71 -20.14 -5.45 -8.39
C PRO A 71 -20.41 -5.26 -6.90
N GLN A 72 -21.67 -5.29 -6.51
CA GLN A 72 -22.00 -5.46 -5.10
C GLN A 72 -21.60 -6.90 -4.75
N PRO A 73 -20.68 -7.12 -3.80
CA PRO A 73 -20.37 -8.46 -3.33
C PRO A 73 -21.60 -9.03 -2.64
N ILE A 74 -21.85 -10.32 -2.82
CA ILE A 74 -22.80 -11.00 -1.95
C ILE A 74 -22.17 -11.16 -0.57
N ILE A 75 -22.93 -10.80 0.45
CA ILE A 75 -22.82 -11.43 1.77
C ILE A 75 -23.61 -12.73 1.63
N GLY A 76 -22.94 -13.88 1.63
CA GLY A 76 -23.63 -15.17 1.61
C GLY A 76 -24.65 -15.26 2.76
N PRO A 77 -25.74 -16.04 2.63
CA PRO A 77 -26.70 -16.20 3.72
C PRO A 77 -25.99 -16.71 4.98
N PRO A 78 -26.36 -16.24 6.19
CA PRO A 78 -25.79 -16.75 7.42
C PRO A 78 -26.01 -18.26 7.50
N GLY A 79 -24.91 -19.02 7.48
CA GLY A 79 -24.93 -20.46 7.63
C GLY A 79 -25.46 -20.83 9.01
N SER A 80 -26.48 -21.67 9.06
CA SER A 80 -27.05 -22.20 10.30
C SER A 80 -26.05 -23.13 11.00
N VAL A 81 -25.33 -22.63 12.00
CA VAL A 81 -24.65 -23.48 13.00
C VAL A 81 -24.80 -22.86 14.39
N ALA A 82 -25.48 -23.64 15.25
CA ALA A 82 -25.58 -23.61 16.72
C ALA A 82 -25.43 -22.25 17.45
N THR A 83 -26.53 -21.85 18.09
CA THR A 83 -26.60 -20.87 19.18
C THR A 83 -25.50 -21.09 20.22
N SER A 84 -24.48 -20.24 20.18
CA SER A 84 -23.69 -19.87 21.35
C SER A 84 -23.83 -18.36 21.52
N GLN A 85 -24.01 -17.91 22.77
CA GLN A 85 -24.31 -16.54 23.13
C GLN A 85 -23.19 -15.61 22.63
N ALA A 86 -23.45 -14.89 21.54
CA ALA A 86 -22.61 -13.81 21.07
C ALA A 86 -22.71 -12.66 22.06
N VAL A 87 -21.59 -12.31 22.70
CA VAL A 87 -21.40 -11.00 23.28
C VAL A 87 -21.54 -9.99 22.14
N GLN A 88 -22.64 -9.26 22.12
CA GLN A 88 -22.85 -8.15 21.20
C GLN A 88 -21.88 -7.04 21.59
N THR A 89 -20.71 -6.98 20.97
CA THR A 89 -19.97 -5.73 20.88
C THR A 89 -20.67 -4.88 19.83
N GLU A 90 -21.40 -3.87 20.28
CA GLU A 90 -21.93 -2.79 19.45
C GLU A 90 -20.76 -2.07 18.75
N THR A 91 -20.36 -2.53 17.56
CA THR A 91 -19.62 -1.67 16.63
C THR A 91 -20.63 -0.68 16.06
N SER A 92 -20.62 0.56 16.54
CA SER A 92 -21.46 1.62 15.99
C SER A 92 -21.14 1.80 14.51
N ALA A 93 -22.18 1.85 13.67
CA ALA A 93 -22.07 2.11 12.23
C ALA A 93 -21.54 3.53 11.90
N ASP A 94 -21.07 4.27 12.90
CA ASP A 94 -20.61 5.66 12.84
C ASP A 94 -19.08 5.80 13.02
N SER A 95 -18.33 4.72 13.26
CA SER A 95 -16.86 4.82 13.34
C SER A 95 -16.26 4.95 11.96
N ILE A 96 -15.48 6.00 11.74
CA ILE A 96 -14.71 6.18 10.51
C ILE A 96 -13.61 5.11 10.48
N PRO A 97 -13.50 4.28 9.42
CA PRO A 97 -12.47 3.24 9.36
C PRO A 97 -11.08 3.88 9.41
N THR A 98 -10.12 3.21 10.02
CA THR A 98 -8.74 3.69 10.16
C THR A 98 -7.73 2.66 9.69
N VAL A 99 -6.58 3.11 9.21
CA VAL A 99 -5.45 2.22 8.88
C VAL A 99 -4.96 1.53 10.15
N SER A 100 -5.05 0.21 10.21
CA SER A 100 -4.55 -0.59 11.33
C SER A 100 -3.12 -1.09 11.09
N GLN A 101 -2.75 -1.37 9.84
CA GLN A 101 -1.42 -1.83 9.49
C GLN A 101 -1.03 -1.39 8.07
N LEU A 102 0.23 -0.99 7.91
CA LEU A 102 0.85 -0.77 6.60
C LEU A 102 1.95 -1.80 6.35
N SER A 103 2.02 -2.28 5.10
CA SER A 103 3.00 -3.26 4.64
C SER A 103 3.59 -2.88 3.29
N ILE A 104 4.91 -2.98 3.19
CA ILE A 104 5.64 -2.95 1.92
C ILE A 104 6.26 -4.33 1.67
N TYR A 105 6.25 -4.81 0.44
CA TYR A 105 6.82 -6.11 0.08
C TYR A 105 7.88 -5.88 -1.00
N PRO A 106 9.11 -5.50 -0.60
CA PRO A 106 10.15 -5.13 -1.55
C PRO A 106 10.41 -6.23 -2.58
N ILE A 107 10.45 -7.49 -2.11
CA ILE A 107 10.66 -8.65 -2.96
C ILE A 107 9.32 -9.31 -3.29
N LYS A 108 9.04 -9.44 -4.60
CA LYS A 108 7.87 -10.16 -5.11
C LYS A 108 7.82 -11.55 -4.48
N SER A 109 6.67 -11.87 -3.90
CA SER A 109 6.43 -13.15 -3.24
C SER A 109 7.29 -13.45 -2.01
N CYS A 110 7.92 -12.48 -1.35
CA CYS A 110 8.52 -12.69 -0.02
C CYS A 110 7.67 -12.05 1.09
N ARG A 111 8.09 -12.17 2.36
CA ARG A 111 7.40 -11.54 3.49
C ARG A 111 7.44 -10.01 3.36
N GLY A 112 6.40 -9.36 3.87
CA GLY A 112 6.32 -7.90 3.92
C GLY A 112 7.06 -7.33 5.11
N ILE A 113 7.51 -6.08 4.99
CA ILE A 113 8.01 -5.25 6.08
C ILE A 113 6.82 -4.43 6.59
N LEU A 114 6.54 -4.55 7.88
CA LEU A 114 5.56 -3.71 8.55
C LEU A 114 6.17 -2.33 8.80
N VAL A 115 5.42 -1.28 8.49
CA VAL A 115 5.85 0.11 8.67
C VAL A 115 4.73 0.93 9.31
N ASN A 116 5.10 2.05 9.95
CA ASN A 116 4.13 2.98 10.54
C ASN A 116 3.62 4.00 9.52
N SER A 117 4.38 4.26 8.45
CA SER A 117 4.00 5.16 7.37
C SER A 117 4.82 4.87 6.12
N TYR A 118 4.30 5.25 4.96
CA TYR A 118 5.07 5.33 3.71
C TYR A 118 4.54 6.44 2.81
N HIS A 119 5.34 6.85 1.83
CA HIS A 119 4.88 7.69 0.73
C HIS A 119 4.15 6.81 -0.29
N CYS A 120 3.00 7.25 -0.77
CA CYS A 120 2.27 6.58 -1.85
C CYS A 120 2.76 7.08 -3.21
N GLY A 121 3.61 6.29 -3.88
CA GLY A 121 4.12 6.54 -5.23
C GLY A 121 3.29 5.91 -6.35
N GLU A 122 3.65 6.22 -7.60
CA GLU A 122 2.92 5.76 -8.81
C GLU A 122 2.85 4.24 -8.94
N THR A 123 3.91 3.53 -8.56
CA THR A 123 4.02 2.07 -8.71
C THR A 123 3.70 1.28 -7.44
N GLY A 124 3.33 1.96 -6.36
CA GLY A 124 3.01 1.38 -5.05
C GLY A 124 3.67 2.14 -3.88
N PRO A 125 3.61 1.57 -2.66
CA PRO A 125 4.25 2.14 -1.48
C PRO A 125 5.76 2.37 -1.64
N GLU A 126 6.24 3.48 -1.08
CA GLU A 126 7.63 3.90 -1.08
C GLU A 126 8.08 4.21 0.36
N LEU A 127 9.01 3.42 0.87
CA LEU A 127 9.67 3.69 2.13
C LEU A 127 10.94 4.52 1.88
N HIS A 128 10.86 5.80 2.23
CA HIS A 128 11.95 6.75 2.07
C HIS A 128 12.91 6.63 3.25
N THR A 129 14.19 6.42 2.97
CA THR A 129 15.26 6.33 3.96
C THR A 129 16.36 7.32 3.61
N GLU A 130 17.28 7.61 4.54
CA GLU A 130 18.45 8.44 4.25
C GLU A 130 19.37 7.84 3.17
N PHE A 131 19.26 6.53 2.90
CA PHE A 131 20.08 5.80 1.94
C PHE A 131 19.38 5.53 0.61
N GLY A 132 18.14 6.00 0.43
CA GLY A 132 17.35 5.81 -0.78
C GLY A 132 15.91 5.35 -0.52
N ILE A 133 15.22 5.01 -1.60
CA ILE A 133 13.79 4.68 -1.59
C ILE A 133 13.61 3.17 -1.83
N VAL A 134 12.97 2.49 -0.88
CA VAL A 134 12.54 1.10 -1.06
C VAL A 134 11.12 1.12 -1.59
N ARG A 135 10.93 0.56 -2.78
CA ARG A 135 9.64 0.50 -3.46
C ARG A 135 9.03 -0.89 -3.41
N ASP A 136 7.72 -0.92 -3.48
CA ASP A 136 6.94 -2.15 -3.41
C ASP A 136 7.14 -3.04 -4.65
N ARG A 137 7.45 -4.32 -4.42
CA ARG A 137 7.70 -5.35 -5.46
C ARG A 137 8.63 -4.89 -6.59
N THR A 138 9.72 -4.19 -6.28
CA THR A 138 10.78 -3.86 -7.27
C THR A 138 11.93 -4.85 -7.28
N TRP A 139 11.90 -5.86 -6.43
CA TRP A 139 12.87 -6.95 -6.41
C TRP A 139 12.17 -8.25 -6.77
N MET A 140 12.82 -9.14 -7.53
CA MET A 140 12.20 -10.38 -7.98
C MET A 140 13.21 -11.50 -8.14
N VAL A 141 12.82 -12.71 -7.76
CA VAL A 141 13.57 -13.93 -8.04
C VAL A 141 13.10 -14.51 -9.36
N THR A 142 14.03 -14.91 -10.21
CA THR A 142 13.73 -15.51 -11.51
C THR A 142 14.51 -16.81 -11.72
N THR A 143 14.16 -17.54 -12.78
CA THR A 143 15.02 -18.58 -13.35
C THR A 143 16.24 -17.96 -14.05
N SER A 144 17.14 -18.81 -14.55
CA SER A 144 18.28 -18.41 -15.39
C SER A 144 17.89 -17.76 -16.72
N LYS A 145 16.62 -17.89 -17.12
CA LYS A 145 16.05 -17.24 -18.32
C LYS A 145 15.19 -16.02 -17.97
N TYR A 146 15.37 -15.46 -16.77
CA TYR A 146 14.62 -14.31 -16.27
C TYR A 146 13.10 -14.49 -16.22
N VAL A 147 12.61 -15.73 -16.05
CA VAL A 147 11.18 -15.99 -15.82
C VAL A 147 10.89 -15.91 -14.33
N PHE A 148 9.91 -15.10 -13.94
CA PHE A 148 9.60 -14.87 -12.53
C PHE A 148 9.22 -16.15 -11.76
N ILE A 149 9.67 -16.19 -10.50
CA ILE A 149 9.29 -17.20 -9.52
C ILE A 149 8.40 -16.56 -8.48
N THR A 150 7.37 -17.29 -8.07
CA THR A 150 6.39 -16.82 -7.08
C THR A 150 6.11 -17.87 -6.04
N GLN A 151 5.48 -17.45 -4.93
CA GLN A 151 4.96 -18.36 -3.90
C GLN A 151 4.01 -19.41 -4.48
N ARG A 152 3.33 -19.13 -5.61
CA ARG A 152 2.50 -20.11 -6.33
C ARG A 152 3.26 -21.36 -6.77
N LYS A 153 4.57 -21.23 -7.02
CA LYS A 153 5.47 -22.32 -7.44
C LYS A 153 6.46 -22.74 -6.34
N ARG A 154 6.81 -21.82 -5.45
CA ARG A 154 7.81 -21.98 -4.38
C ARG A 154 7.29 -21.35 -3.08
N PRO A 155 6.44 -22.05 -2.31
CA PRO A 155 5.78 -21.48 -1.13
C PRO A 155 6.76 -21.08 -0.02
N LYS A 156 7.94 -21.70 0.03
CA LYS A 156 9.06 -21.32 0.92
C LYS A 156 9.49 -19.86 0.80
N MET A 157 9.20 -19.19 -0.32
CA MET A 157 9.47 -17.75 -0.45
C MET A 157 8.75 -16.91 0.63
N SER A 158 7.63 -17.38 1.19
CA SER A 158 6.94 -16.72 2.31
C SER A 158 7.77 -16.65 3.60
N LEU A 159 8.79 -17.50 3.73
CA LEU A 159 9.70 -17.55 4.87
C LEU A 159 10.96 -16.69 4.66
N ILE A 160 11.08 -16.05 3.49
CA ILE A 160 12.16 -15.10 3.20
C ILE A 160 11.75 -13.74 3.77
N ILE A 161 12.56 -13.23 4.69
CA ILE A 161 12.30 -12.04 5.49
C ILE A 161 13.24 -10.92 5.04
N PRO A 162 12.77 -9.97 4.21
CA PRO A 162 13.51 -8.76 3.91
C PRO A 162 13.48 -7.80 5.10
N SER A 163 14.56 -7.05 5.28
CA SER A 163 14.68 -5.96 6.27
C SER A 163 15.67 -4.93 5.75
N ILE A 164 15.59 -3.70 6.26
CA ILE A 164 16.45 -2.60 5.84
C ILE A 164 17.48 -2.36 6.94
N ASN A 165 18.75 -2.30 6.58
CA ASN A 165 19.86 -2.01 7.49
C ASN A 165 20.85 -1.06 6.81
N GLY A 166 20.83 0.21 7.22
CA GLY A 166 21.62 1.25 6.59
C GLY A 166 21.33 1.33 5.09
N SER A 167 22.37 1.32 4.27
CA SER A 167 22.27 1.34 2.80
C SER A 167 22.01 -0.02 2.15
N LYS A 168 21.60 -1.04 2.92
CA LYS A 168 21.46 -2.42 2.43
C LYS A 168 20.07 -3.01 2.70
N LEU A 169 19.57 -3.77 1.73
CA LEU A 169 18.48 -4.72 1.91
C LEU A 169 19.09 -6.02 2.45
N GLN A 170 18.73 -6.38 3.67
CA GLN A 170 19.09 -7.65 4.30
C GLN A 170 17.99 -8.68 4.05
N ILE A 171 18.39 -9.86 3.58
CA ILE A 171 17.48 -10.94 3.22
C ILE A 171 17.85 -12.16 4.08
N ASN A 172 16.90 -12.57 4.92
CA ASN A 172 17.07 -13.69 5.84
C ASN A 172 16.11 -14.82 5.49
N ALA A 173 16.54 -16.07 5.70
CA ALA A 173 15.68 -17.24 5.61
C ALA A 173 16.19 -18.35 6.53
N PRO A 174 15.32 -19.28 6.98
CA PRO A 174 15.71 -20.40 7.83
C PRO A 174 16.89 -21.21 7.24
N GLY A 175 17.95 -21.37 8.03
CA GLY A 175 19.13 -22.16 7.66
C GLY A 175 20.10 -21.46 6.69
N MET A 176 19.86 -20.22 6.31
CA MET A 176 20.72 -19.46 5.38
C MET A 176 21.50 -18.38 6.12
N ARG A 177 22.71 -18.05 5.61
CA ARG A 177 23.39 -16.82 5.99
C ARG A 177 22.62 -15.61 5.45
N THR A 178 22.68 -14.47 6.14
CA THR A 178 22.05 -13.23 5.65
C THR A 178 22.68 -12.79 4.33
N LEU A 179 21.87 -12.66 3.27
CA LEU A 179 22.27 -11.99 2.04
C LEU A 179 22.11 -10.48 2.22
N GLN A 180 23.07 -9.71 1.72
CA GLN A 180 23.01 -8.25 1.72
C GLN A 180 23.19 -7.72 0.31
N VAL A 181 22.26 -6.89 -0.14
CA VAL A 181 22.38 -6.16 -1.40
C VAL A 181 22.23 -4.65 -1.14
N ALA A 182 22.86 -3.81 -1.95
CA ALA A 182 22.69 -2.35 -1.84
C ALA A 182 21.21 -1.97 -2.05
N LEU A 183 20.67 -1.00 -1.31
CA LEU A 183 19.27 -0.56 -1.47
C LEU A 183 18.99 0.12 -2.81
N CYS A 184 20.00 0.79 -3.34
CA CYS A 184 19.97 1.42 -4.66
C CYS A 184 21.05 0.79 -5.54
N PRO A 185 20.85 -0.44 -6.05
CA PRO A 185 21.73 -1.00 -7.07
C PRO A 185 21.70 -0.06 -8.27
N CYS A 186 22.84 0.55 -8.54
CA CYS A 186 23.04 1.34 -9.75
C CYS A 186 23.51 0.40 -10.87
N PRO A 187 23.13 0.62 -12.13
CA PRO A 187 23.77 -0.03 -13.26
C PRO A 187 25.21 0.50 -13.42
N THR A 188 26.12 0.08 -12.54
CA THR A 188 27.56 0.29 -12.70
C THR A 188 28.27 -0.90 -13.35
N ASP A 189 27.59 -2.04 -13.50
CA ASP A 189 28.22 -3.32 -13.85
C ASP A 189 27.51 -4.16 -14.95
N GLY A 190 26.52 -3.62 -15.67
CA GLY A 190 25.87 -4.39 -16.76
C GLY A 190 24.75 -3.69 -17.52
N ASN A 191 24.44 -4.21 -18.71
CA ASN A 191 23.29 -3.79 -19.52
C ASN A 191 21.97 -4.26 -18.86
N PRO A 192 20.89 -3.47 -18.94
CA PRO A 192 19.57 -3.91 -18.48
C PRO A 192 19.16 -5.23 -19.12
N ILE A 193 18.55 -6.11 -18.32
CA ILE A 193 17.92 -7.34 -18.80
C ILE A 193 16.43 -7.12 -19.01
N GLU A 194 15.82 -7.86 -19.94
CA GLU A 194 14.38 -7.90 -20.12
C GLU A 194 13.80 -9.11 -19.37
N THR A 195 12.76 -8.87 -18.59
CA THR A 195 11.91 -9.91 -17.99
C THR A 195 10.46 -9.64 -18.36
N GLU A 196 9.56 -10.57 -18.05
CA GLU A 196 8.13 -10.46 -18.35
C GLU A 196 7.32 -10.73 -17.07
N VAL A 197 6.28 -9.93 -16.84
CA VAL A 197 5.28 -10.19 -15.81
C VAL A 197 3.91 -10.13 -16.47
N TRP A 198 3.26 -11.29 -16.60
CA TRP A 198 1.92 -11.44 -17.19
C TRP A 198 1.81 -10.89 -18.62
N GLY A 199 2.77 -11.24 -19.50
CA GLY A 199 2.80 -10.77 -20.89
C GLY A 199 3.41 -9.38 -21.07
N ALA A 200 3.52 -8.58 -20.01
CA ALA A 200 4.13 -7.26 -20.07
C ALA A 200 5.64 -7.33 -19.83
N LYS A 201 6.41 -6.90 -20.82
CA LYS A 201 7.86 -6.77 -20.76
C LYS A 201 8.26 -5.64 -19.81
N ILE A 202 9.32 -5.86 -19.03
CA ILE A 202 9.83 -4.89 -18.07
C ILE A 202 11.35 -5.05 -17.95
N ALA A 203 12.08 -3.93 -17.95
CA ALA A 203 13.52 -3.92 -17.78
C ALA A 203 13.91 -4.07 -16.31
N ALA A 204 15.04 -4.71 -16.06
CA ALA A 204 15.59 -4.90 -14.73
C ALA A 204 17.13 -4.96 -14.75
N LEU A 205 17.73 -4.94 -13.57
CA LEU A 205 19.14 -5.19 -13.33
C LEU A 205 19.30 -6.56 -12.69
N ASP A 206 20.26 -7.33 -13.17
CA ASP A 206 20.68 -8.56 -12.52
C ASP A 206 21.71 -8.23 -11.42
N LEU A 207 21.50 -8.76 -10.22
CA LEU A 207 22.31 -8.48 -9.04
C LEU A 207 23.48 -9.45 -8.87
N GLY A 208 23.75 -10.27 -9.87
CA GLY A 208 24.94 -11.10 -9.96
C GLY A 208 24.81 -12.47 -9.31
N ASP A 209 25.87 -13.25 -9.47
CA ASP A 209 25.88 -14.68 -9.15
C ASP A 209 25.72 -14.98 -7.67
N GLU A 210 26.28 -14.14 -6.79
CA GLU A 210 26.17 -14.32 -5.33
C GLU A 210 24.70 -14.24 -4.87
N ALA A 211 23.98 -13.21 -5.32
CA ALA A 211 22.58 -13.03 -4.98
C ALA A 211 21.72 -14.15 -5.56
N GLY A 212 21.96 -14.53 -6.83
CA GLY A 212 21.28 -15.65 -7.47
C GLY A 212 21.51 -16.99 -6.76
N ALA A 213 22.76 -17.28 -6.39
CA ALA A 213 23.16 -18.51 -5.71
C ALA A 213 22.47 -18.67 -4.35
N TRP A 214 22.30 -17.59 -3.60
CA TRP A 214 21.57 -17.61 -2.33
C TRP A 214 20.12 -18.10 -2.50
N PHE A 215 19.40 -17.58 -3.50
CA PHE A 215 18.04 -18.03 -3.80
C PHE A 215 18.01 -19.43 -4.41
N ALA A 216 19.03 -19.79 -5.21
CA ALA A 216 19.15 -21.11 -5.80
C ALA A 216 19.26 -22.20 -4.73
N GLU A 217 20.10 -21.97 -3.72
CA GLU A 217 20.26 -22.85 -2.56
C GLU A 217 18.96 -22.95 -1.77
N TYR A 218 18.41 -21.82 -1.32
CA TYR A 218 17.24 -21.83 -0.42
C TYR A 218 15.97 -22.41 -1.07
N LEU A 219 15.74 -22.10 -2.35
CA LEU A 219 14.53 -22.51 -3.08
C LEU A 219 14.69 -23.80 -3.88
N ASN A 220 15.86 -24.46 -3.80
CA ASN A 220 16.25 -25.57 -4.65
C ASN A 220 15.94 -25.27 -6.13
N LEU A 221 16.50 -24.17 -6.61
CA LEU A 221 16.27 -23.63 -7.94
C LEU A 221 17.62 -23.33 -8.61
N PRO A 222 18.29 -24.33 -9.20
CA PRO A 222 19.56 -24.14 -9.89
C PRO A 222 19.47 -23.02 -10.94
N GLY A 223 20.46 -22.13 -10.92
CA GLY A 223 20.51 -20.98 -11.83
C GLY A 223 19.50 -19.87 -11.53
N ALA A 224 18.93 -19.82 -10.32
CA ALA A 224 18.11 -18.68 -9.92
C ALA A 224 18.88 -17.36 -10.09
N ARG A 225 18.18 -16.31 -10.51
CA ARG A 225 18.70 -14.94 -10.54
C ARG A 225 17.88 -14.07 -9.59
N PHE A 226 18.50 -13.03 -9.08
CA PHE A 226 17.84 -12.01 -8.29
C PHE A 226 17.97 -10.68 -9.01
N ILE A 227 16.83 -10.06 -9.32
CA ILE A 227 16.78 -8.88 -10.16
C ILE A 227 16.09 -7.72 -9.45
N PHE A 228 16.46 -6.50 -9.86
CA PHE A 228 15.94 -5.25 -9.34
C PHE A 228 15.37 -4.38 -10.47
N HIS A 229 14.28 -3.67 -10.23
CA HIS A 229 13.68 -2.71 -11.15
C HIS A 229 13.93 -1.27 -10.66
N PRO A 230 14.89 -0.56 -11.27
CA PRO A 230 15.15 0.86 -11.01
C PRO A 230 13.94 1.76 -11.31
N GLN A 231 13.89 2.94 -10.72
CA GLN A 231 12.77 3.88 -10.92
C GLN A 231 12.78 4.51 -12.30
N GLU A 232 13.96 4.68 -12.85
CA GLU A 232 14.25 5.29 -14.15
C GLU A 232 13.71 4.42 -15.30
N PHE A 233 13.47 3.13 -15.06
CA PHE A 233 12.88 2.22 -16.05
C PHE A 233 11.34 2.29 -16.10
N GLY A 234 10.73 3.17 -15.30
CA GLY A 234 9.30 3.39 -15.29
C GLY A 234 8.53 2.27 -14.58
N GLY A 235 7.60 1.67 -15.28
CA GLY A 235 6.75 0.58 -14.79
C GLY A 235 5.83 0.07 -15.89
N ARG A 236 5.23 -1.09 -15.66
CA ARG A 236 4.24 -1.69 -16.57
C ARG A 236 2.96 -0.84 -16.54
N ASP A 237 2.52 -0.38 -17.70
CA ASP A 237 1.25 0.33 -17.86
C ASP A 237 0.09 -0.64 -17.61
N LEU A 238 -0.81 -0.29 -16.69
CA LEU A 238 -1.96 -1.13 -16.36
C LEU A 238 -3.16 -0.90 -17.29
N THR A 239 -3.15 0.17 -18.09
CA THR A 239 -4.21 0.45 -19.06
C THR A 239 -4.15 -0.49 -20.26
N GLU A 240 -2.98 -1.07 -20.54
CA GLU A 240 -2.80 -2.13 -21.53
C GLU A 240 -3.58 -3.39 -21.10
N GLY A 241 -4.74 -3.60 -21.73
CA GLY A 241 -5.64 -4.71 -21.40
C GLY A 241 -6.86 -4.33 -20.54
N ASN A 242 -7.13 -3.04 -20.35
CA ASN A 242 -8.46 -2.61 -19.89
C ASN A 242 -9.54 -3.17 -20.83
N PRO A 243 -10.60 -3.81 -20.30
CA PRO A 243 -11.79 -4.11 -21.09
C PRO A 243 -12.37 -2.81 -21.66
N ALA A 244 -12.79 -2.81 -22.92
CA ALA A 244 -13.24 -1.60 -23.62
C ALA A 244 -14.35 -0.84 -22.89
N ASP A 245 -15.22 -1.57 -22.17
CA ASP A 245 -16.37 -1.02 -21.47
C ASP A 245 -16.10 -0.73 -19.98
N LEU A 246 -14.88 -0.96 -19.49
CA LEU A 246 -14.52 -0.80 -18.07
C LEU A 246 -13.28 0.09 -17.90
N ASP A 247 -13.46 1.25 -17.26
CA ASP A 247 -12.37 2.17 -16.89
C ASP A 247 -11.66 1.74 -15.59
N LEU A 248 -11.01 0.56 -15.61
CA LEU A 248 -10.36 -0.03 -14.42
C LEU A 248 -9.10 0.73 -14.02
N TRP A 249 -8.27 1.04 -15.02
CA TRP A 249 -6.99 1.72 -14.86
C TRP A 249 -6.97 2.98 -15.70
N LYS A 250 -6.42 4.06 -15.14
CA LYS A 250 -6.26 5.34 -15.82
C LYS A 250 -4.83 5.48 -16.31
N LYS A 251 -4.65 6.38 -17.28
CA LYS A 251 -3.31 6.73 -17.78
C LYS A 251 -2.40 7.13 -16.61
N GLY A 252 -1.24 6.49 -16.52
CA GLY A 252 -0.26 6.71 -15.45
C GLY A 252 -0.32 5.68 -14.32
N ASP A 253 -1.38 4.86 -14.23
CA ASP A 253 -1.39 3.73 -13.32
C ASP A 253 -0.41 2.66 -13.76
N LYS A 254 0.57 2.39 -12.90
CA LYS A 254 1.69 1.50 -13.21
C LYS A 254 1.95 0.52 -12.08
N CYS A 255 2.69 -0.52 -12.41
CA CYS A 255 3.29 -1.42 -11.44
C CYS A 255 4.71 -1.78 -11.85
N ALA A 256 5.57 -2.05 -10.87
CA ALA A 256 6.81 -2.79 -11.13
C ALA A 256 6.49 -4.30 -11.28
N PHE A 257 7.04 -5.14 -10.40
CA PHE A 257 6.76 -6.58 -10.43
C PHE A 257 5.52 -6.99 -9.63
N ALA A 258 4.70 -6.05 -9.13
CA ALA A 258 3.38 -6.38 -8.57
C ALA A 258 2.50 -7.09 -9.63
N ASP A 259 1.53 -7.90 -9.19
CA ASP A 259 0.73 -8.72 -10.13
C ASP A 259 -0.17 -7.84 -11.01
N GLY A 260 -1.01 -6.99 -10.41
CA GLY A 260 -1.97 -6.22 -11.20
C GLY A 260 -2.49 -4.93 -10.59
N ALA A 261 -1.89 -4.43 -9.50
CA ALA A 261 -2.26 -3.16 -8.88
C ALA A 261 -1.12 -2.61 -8.03
N PRO A 262 -0.94 -1.27 -7.96
CA PRO A 262 0.10 -0.65 -7.13
C PRO A 262 -0.21 -0.76 -5.63
N TYR A 263 -1.49 -0.86 -5.26
CA TYR A 263 -1.92 -1.04 -3.88
C TYR A 263 -3.04 -2.07 -3.78
N LEU A 264 -3.01 -2.82 -2.70
CA LEU A 264 -4.06 -3.72 -2.26
C LEU A 264 -4.56 -3.28 -0.87
N LEU A 265 -5.87 -3.06 -0.72
CA LEU A 265 -6.50 -2.73 0.55
C LEU A 265 -7.45 -3.83 0.99
N LEU A 266 -7.42 -4.16 2.27
CA LEU A 266 -8.27 -5.17 2.91
C LEU A 266 -8.69 -4.69 4.29
N SER A 267 -9.89 -5.02 4.75
CA SER A 267 -10.29 -4.79 6.14
C SER A 267 -10.00 -5.99 7.05
N GLU A 268 -9.72 -5.74 8.32
CA GLU A 268 -9.62 -6.77 9.35
C GLU A 268 -10.92 -7.55 9.49
N GLU A 269 -12.05 -6.85 9.37
CA GLU A 269 -13.38 -7.44 9.49
C GLU A 269 -13.69 -8.38 8.32
N SER A 270 -13.26 -8.07 7.09
CA SER A 270 -13.33 -9.02 5.96
C SER A 270 -12.53 -10.30 6.21
N VAL A 271 -11.37 -10.20 6.85
CA VAL A 271 -10.53 -11.36 7.20
C VAL A 271 -11.17 -12.17 8.33
N ALA A 272 -11.69 -11.49 9.35
CA ALA A 272 -12.36 -12.12 10.48
C ALA A 272 -13.62 -12.87 10.03
N GLU A 273 -14.49 -12.21 9.26
CA GLU A 273 -15.71 -12.80 8.70
C GLU A 273 -15.38 -14.00 7.83
N PHE A 274 -14.42 -13.87 6.91
CA PHE A 274 -14.01 -14.98 6.06
C PHE A 274 -13.46 -16.16 6.87
N SER A 275 -12.73 -15.89 7.95
CA SER A 275 -12.17 -16.92 8.81
C SER A 275 -13.22 -17.75 9.55
N THR A 276 -14.45 -17.24 9.72
CA THR A 276 -15.56 -18.01 10.32
C THR A 276 -16.01 -19.19 9.44
N HIS A 277 -15.66 -19.18 8.15
CA HIS A 277 -15.95 -20.25 7.21
C HIS A 277 -14.83 -21.30 7.11
N LEU A 278 -13.81 -21.23 7.98
CA LEU A 278 -12.65 -22.12 7.99
C LEU A 278 -12.53 -22.81 9.35
N GLU A 279 -12.02 -24.05 9.35
CA GLU A 279 -11.67 -24.75 10.59
C GLU A 279 -10.50 -24.07 11.30
N GLU A 280 -9.49 -23.66 10.53
CA GLU A 280 -8.36 -22.87 11.01
C GLU A 280 -8.46 -21.43 10.47
N PRO A 281 -8.44 -20.40 11.31
CA PRO A 281 -8.52 -19.02 10.83
C PRO A 281 -7.32 -18.66 9.95
N VAL A 282 -7.51 -17.68 9.07
CA VAL A 282 -6.43 -17.08 8.29
C VAL A 282 -6.05 -15.72 8.85
N SER A 283 -4.90 -15.21 8.45
CA SER A 283 -4.54 -13.82 8.69
C SER A 283 -4.50 -13.05 7.38
N TRP A 284 -4.48 -11.72 7.48
CA TRP A 284 -4.28 -10.83 6.33
C TRP A 284 -2.99 -11.16 5.54
N ASN A 285 -1.99 -11.82 6.16
CA ASN A 285 -0.76 -12.26 5.48
C ASN A 285 -1.04 -13.20 4.30
N ASN A 286 -2.11 -14.00 4.34
CA ASN A 286 -2.53 -14.86 3.23
C ASN A 286 -2.97 -14.03 2.01
N PHE A 287 -3.44 -12.80 2.24
CA PHE A 287 -3.97 -11.91 1.20
C PHE A 287 -2.98 -10.84 0.76
N ARG A 288 -1.98 -10.54 1.59
CA ARG A 288 -0.85 -9.65 1.32
C ARG A 288 -1.22 -8.19 1.00
N PRO A 289 -2.17 -7.57 1.73
CA PRO A 289 -2.51 -6.16 1.53
C PRO A 289 -1.31 -5.25 1.80
N ASN A 290 -1.29 -4.10 1.13
CA ASN A 290 -0.41 -2.98 1.46
C ASN A 290 -1.01 -2.15 2.60
N ILE A 291 -2.33 -1.98 2.57
CA ILE A 291 -3.11 -1.21 3.55
C ILE A 291 -4.12 -2.14 4.19
N LEU A 292 -4.00 -2.34 5.50
CA LEU A 292 -5.02 -2.99 6.31
C LEU A 292 -5.78 -1.91 7.06
N VAL A 293 -7.10 -2.00 7.09
CA VAL A 293 -7.99 -1.06 7.79
C VAL A 293 -8.86 -1.80 8.79
N ALA A 294 -9.34 -1.08 9.79
CA ALA A 294 -10.27 -1.57 10.80
C ALA A 294 -11.34 -0.51 11.09
N GLY A 295 -12.42 -0.90 11.75
CA GLY A 295 -13.55 -0.04 12.08
C GLY A 295 -14.59 0.07 10.96
N CYS A 296 -14.77 -0.98 10.17
CA CYS A 296 -15.82 -1.08 9.16
C CYS A 296 -16.58 -2.41 9.23
N THR A 297 -17.76 -2.49 8.62
CA THR A 297 -18.46 -3.78 8.47
C THR A 297 -17.67 -4.69 7.52
N PRO A 298 -17.70 -6.03 7.69
CA PRO A 298 -17.06 -6.95 6.77
C PRO A 298 -17.41 -6.63 5.31
N TYR A 299 -16.39 -6.61 4.45
CA TYR A 299 -16.48 -6.32 3.02
C TYR A 299 -16.95 -4.91 2.64
N ALA A 300 -17.01 -3.97 3.60
CA ALA A 300 -17.38 -2.57 3.30
C ALA A 300 -16.45 -1.95 2.25
N GLU A 301 -15.18 -2.35 2.23
CA GLU A 301 -14.18 -1.83 1.30
C GLU A 301 -14.56 -2.04 -0.16
N ASP A 302 -15.32 -3.08 -0.48
CA ASP A 302 -15.72 -3.42 -1.83
C ASP A 302 -16.57 -2.32 -2.49
N ALA A 303 -17.32 -1.57 -1.68
CA ALA A 303 -18.19 -0.47 -2.12
C ALA A 303 -17.47 0.89 -2.17
N TRP A 304 -16.26 1.01 -1.60
CA TRP A 304 -15.52 2.26 -1.61
C TRP A 304 -15.07 2.60 -3.02
N ARG A 305 -15.40 3.80 -3.50
CA ARG A 305 -15.11 4.23 -4.88
C ARG A 305 -13.88 5.08 -4.96
N THR A 306 -13.94 6.25 -4.33
CA THR A 306 -12.84 7.19 -4.21
C THR A 306 -12.78 7.62 -2.75
N PHE A 307 -11.60 7.61 -2.18
CA PHE A 307 -11.41 7.92 -0.78
C PHE A 307 -9.99 8.44 -0.54
N SER A 308 -9.82 9.18 0.54
CA SER A 308 -8.52 9.61 1.03
C SER A 308 -8.11 8.85 2.28
N ILE A 309 -6.80 8.70 2.42
CA ILE A 309 -6.14 8.24 3.63
C ILE A 309 -4.91 9.13 3.79
N GLY A 310 -4.77 9.80 4.94
CA GLY A 310 -3.73 10.79 5.14
C GLY A 310 -3.76 11.88 4.05
N GLU A 311 -2.67 12.03 3.32
CA GLU A 311 -2.52 13.01 2.24
C GLU A 311 -2.85 12.44 0.84
N ALA A 312 -2.92 11.11 0.74
CA ALA A 312 -3.13 10.38 -0.51
C ALA A 312 -4.62 10.25 -0.84
N GLN A 313 -4.93 10.16 -2.14
CA GLN A 313 -6.26 9.82 -2.63
C GLN A 313 -6.19 8.59 -3.52
N PHE A 314 -7.09 7.65 -3.26
CA PHE A 314 -7.20 6.39 -3.96
C PHE A 314 -8.52 6.29 -4.68
N ARG A 315 -8.54 5.44 -5.69
CA ARG A 315 -9.75 4.93 -6.33
C ARG A 315 -9.74 3.42 -6.28
N ASN A 316 -10.88 2.80 -6.08
CA ASN A 316 -11.07 1.37 -6.24
C ASN A 316 -11.19 1.05 -7.73
N ALA A 317 -10.16 0.42 -8.28
CA ALA A 317 -10.12 -0.01 -9.68
C ALA A 317 -11.05 -1.19 -9.92
N LYS A 318 -10.96 -2.18 -9.03
CA LYS A 318 -11.68 -3.45 -9.09
C LYS A 318 -11.47 -4.24 -7.79
N LEU A 319 -12.34 -5.22 -7.58
CA LEU A 319 -12.10 -6.26 -6.57
C LEU A 319 -10.88 -7.11 -6.94
N CYS A 320 -10.21 -7.66 -5.94
CA CYS A 320 -9.03 -8.48 -6.15
C CYS A 320 -9.38 -9.96 -6.26
N THR A 321 -9.09 -10.54 -7.44
CA THR A 321 -9.21 -11.97 -7.66
C THR A 321 -8.15 -12.73 -6.88
N ARG A 322 -8.54 -13.85 -6.27
CA ARG A 322 -7.63 -14.67 -5.48
C ARG A 322 -7.22 -15.92 -6.22
N CYS A 323 -5.92 -16.21 -6.13
CA CYS A 323 -5.31 -17.38 -6.75
C CYS A 323 -4.73 -18.33 -5.69
N THR A 324 -4.05 -19.37 -6.15
CA THR A 324 -3.35 -20.38 -5.33
C THR A 324 -2.34 -19.80 -4.34
N MET A 325 -1.90 -18.55 -4.51
CA MET A 325 -1.04 -17.89 -3.53
C MET A 325 -1.71 -17.80 -2.14
N THR A 326 -3.03 -17.68 -2.08
CA THR A 326 -3.78 -17.66 -0.80
C THR A 326 -3.72 -18.98 -0.03
N THR A 327 -3.38 -20.09 -0.71
CA THR A 327 -3.27 -21.42 -0.11
C THR A 327 -1.91 -21.68 0.52
N VAL A 328 -1.00 -20.70 0.46
CA VAL A 328 0.31 -20.80 1.11
C VAL A 328 0.16 -20.46 2.59
N ASP A 329 0.64 -21.33 3.46
CA ASP A 329 0.79 -21.01 4.88
C ASP A 329 2.00 -20.07 5.04
N PRO A 330 1.80 -18.81 5.48
CA PRO A 330 2.89 -17.83 5.58
C PRO A 330 3.89 -18.13 6.71
N GLN A 331 3.59 -19.08 7.61
CA GLN A 331 4.48 -19.49 8.69
C GLN A 331 5.22 -20.78 8.35
N LYS A 332 4.60 -21.71 7.61
CA LYS A 332 5.21 -22.99 7.22
C LYS A 332 5.88 -22.96 5.85
N GLY A 333 5.45 -22.07 4.95
CA GLY A 333 5.99 -21.99 3.59
C GLY A 333 5.65 -23.20 2.73
N ASP A 334 4.46 -23.76 2.90
CA ASP A 334 3.91 -24.87 2.13
C ASP A 334 2.47 -24.58 1.65
N PHE A 335 1.87 -25.53 0.92
CA PHE A 335 0.49 -25.42 0.41
C PHE A 335 -0.55 -26.06 1.35
N SER A 336 -0.35 -26.04 2.66
CA SER A 336 -1.29 -26.66 3.61
C SER A 336 -2.66 -25.98 3.64
N ARG A 337 -2.77 -24.71 3.22
CA ARG A 337 -4.00 -23.91 3.31
C ARG A 337 -4.90 -23.97 2.07
N LYS A 338 -5.08 -25.17 1.48
CA LYS A 338 -5.93 -25.34 0.27
C LYS A 338 -7.40 -24.98 0.51
N ASP A 339 -7.85 -25.15 1.75
CA ASP A 339 -9.17 -24.77 2.26
C ASP A 339 -9.51 -23.31 1.93
N VAL A 340 -8.54 -22.39 2.03
CA VAL A 340 -8.74 -20.95 1.84
C VAL A 340 -9.35 -20.64 0.46
N LEU A 341 -8.70 -21.11 -0.62
CA LEU A 341 -9.18 -20.84 -1.97
C LEU A 341 -10.46 -21.62 -2.29
N GLN A 342 -10.62 -22.82 -1.74
CA GLN A 342 -11.84 -23.64 -1.93
C GLN A 342 -13.05 -22.99 -1.28
N THR A 343 -12.91 -22.47 -0.05
CA THR A 343 -13.98 -21.77 0.67
C THR A 343 -14.30 -20.44 0.01
N LEU A 344 -13.29 -19.66 -0.39
CA LEU A 344 -13.51 -18.44 -1.18
C LEU A 344 -14.34 -18.70 -2.43
N LYS A 345 -14.08 -19.79 -3.17
CA LYS A 345 -14.85 -20.17 -4.36
C LYS A 345 -16.32 -20.53 -4.09
N LYS A 346 -16.67 -20.89 -2.85
CA LYS A 346 -18.07 -21.18 -2.48
C LYS A 346 -18.83 -19.91 -2.09
N TYR A 347 -18.13 -18.93 -1.53
CA TYR A 347 -18.75 -17.82 -0.79
C TYR A 347 -18.54 -16.45 -1.47
N ARG A 348 -17.47 -16.26 -2.26
CA ARG A 348 -17.02 -14.96 -2.77
C ARG A 348 -16.81 -14.93 -4.27
N MET A 349 -17.72 -15.51 -5.05
CA MET A 349 -17.64 -15.49 -6.50
C MET A 349 -18.26 -14.23 -7.10
N ASN A 350 -17.76 -13.81 -8.26
CA ASN A 350 -18.43 -12.79 -9.05
C ASN A 350 -19.85 -13.25 -9.43
N GLN A 351 -20.82 -12.34 -9.32
CA GLN A 351 -22.18 -12.55 -9.82
C GLN A 351 -22.58 -11.60 -10.93
N SER A 352 -21.79 -10.55 -11.19
CA SER A 352 -22.13 -9.57 -12.20
C SER A 352 -21.66 -10.06 -13.58
N PRO A 353 -22.57 -10.27 -14.55
CA PRO A 353 -22.19 -10.69 -15.91
C PRO A 353 -21.24 -9.70 -16.59
N GLU A 354 -21.41 -8.40 -16.30
CA GLU A 354 -20.56 -7.30 -16.79
C GLU A 354 -19.07 -7.52 -16.43
N TRP A 355 -18.81 -8.12 -15.28
CA TRP A 355 -17.46 -8.32 -14.76
C TRP A 355 -16.91 -9.73 -15.02
N GLN A 356 -17.64 -10.57 -15.75
CA GLN A 356 -17.28 -11.98 -15.93
C GLN A 356 -15.96 -12.16 -16.68
N THR A 357 -15.64 -11.30 -17.64
CA THR A 357 -14.36 -11.32 -18.36
C THR A 357 -13.18 -10.87 -17.50
N VAL A 358 -13.42 -10.06 -16.47
CA VAL A 358 -12.38 -9.53 -15.58
C VAL A 358 -12.06 -10.49 -14.43
N TYR A 359 -13.11 -11.10 -13.85
CA TYR A 359 -12.95 -11.97 -12.67
C TYR A 359 -12.94 -13.45 -13.02
N GLU A 360 -13.49 -13.83 -14.18
CA GLU A 360 -13.65 -15.20 -14.62
C GLU A 360 -14.26 -16.09 -13.52
N ASN A 361 -13.61 -17.20 -13.18
CA ASN A 361 -14.02 -18.12 -12.13
C ASN A 361 -13.16 -17.98 -10.87
N ASN A 362 -12.64 -16.78 -10.61
CA ASN A 362 -11.81 -16.51 -9.43
C ASN A 362 -12.64 -15.82 -8.34
N PRO A 363 -12.47 -16.23 -7.08
CA PRO A 363 -13.16 -15.58 -5.98
C PRO A 363 -12.50 -14.26 -5.59
N LEU A 364 -13.24 -13.42 -4.86
CA LEU A 364 -12.97 -12.01 -4.64
C LEU A 364 -12.88 -11.67 -3.15
N ILE A 365 -11.78 -11.05 -2.75
CA ILE A 365 -11.63 -10.42 -1.42
C ILE A 365 -10.54 -9.36 -1.57
N SER A 366 -10.61 -8.26 -0.82
CA SER A 366 -9.78 -7.05 -0.97
C SER A 366 -10.03 -6.29 -2.28
N ILE A 367 -9.58 -5.04 -2.31
CA ILE A 367 -9.74 -4.13 -3.44
C ILE A 367 -8.37 -3.70 -4.00
N ASN A 368 -8.27 -3.68 -5.33
CA ASN A 368 -7.12 -3.16 -6.04
C ASN A 368 -7.30 -1.65 -6.24
N LEU A 369 -6.31 -0.86 -5.82
CA LEU A 369 -6.40 0.59 -5.88
C LEU A 369 -5.49 1.18 -6.95
N GLY A 370 -6.01 2.20 -7.64
CA GLY A 370 -5.18 3.19 -8.30
C GLY A 370 -4.97 4.41 -7.41
N LEU A 371 -3.91 5.17 -7.71
CA LEU A 371 -3.55 6.36 -6.97
C LEU A 371 -3.97 7.61 -7.75
N ASN A 372 -4.96 8.34 -7.24
CA ASN A 372 -5.38 9.62 -7.84
C ASN A 372 -4.47 10.76 -7.40
N LYS A 373 -3.96 10.71 -6.16
CA LYS A 373 -3.08 11.74 -5.60
C LYS A 373 -2.06 11.08 -4.67
N ALA A 374 -0.78 11.32 -4.95
CA ALA A 374 0.32 10.93 -4.07
C ALA A 374 0.28 11.68 -2.72
N GLY A 375 0.88 11.07 -1.71
CA GLY A 375 0.90 11.62 -0.35
C GLY A 375 1.35 10.58 0.66
N ILE A 376 1.60 11.04 1.88
CA ILE A 376 1.95 10.15 2.99
C ILE A 376 0.68 9.53 3.58
N VAL A 377 0.77 8.24 3.90
CA VAL A 377 -0.21 7.48 4.68
C VAL A 377 0.48 6.92 5.91
N ALA A 378 -0.18 6.98 7.06
CA ALA A 378 0.28 6.43 8.33
C ALA A 378 -0.76 5.51 8.99
N VAL A 379 -0.29 4.60 9.84
CA VAL A 379 -1.14 3.84 10.75
C VAL A 379 -1.92 4.82 11.65
N GLY A 380 -3.22 4.58 11.80
CA GLY A 380 -4.16 5.46 12.49
C GLY A 380 -4.84 6.50 11.59
N ASP A 381 -4.42 6.69 10.34
CA ASP A 381 -5.09 7.60 9.42
C ASP A 381 -6.51 7.11 9.10
N ALA A 382 -7.46 8.05 9.11
CA ALA A 382 -8.86 7.79 8.79
C ALA A 382 -9.07 7.63 7.28
N VAL A 383 -9.89 6.65 6.90
CA VAL A 383 -10.39 6.44 5.53
C VAL A 383 -11.62 7.32 5.33
N ARG A 384 -11.53 8.30 4.44
CA ARG A 384 -12.62 9.27 4.18
C ARG A 384 -13.07 9.16 2.74
N GLN A 385 -14.33 8.81 2.52
CA GLN A 385 -14.89 8.84 1.17
C GLN A 385 -14.84 10.26 0.61
N THR A 386 -14.43 10.39 -0.64
CA THR A 386 -14.40 11.66 -1.36
C THR A 386 -15.53 11.67 -2.38
N SER A 387 -16.28 12.76 -2.41
CA SER A 387 -17.42 13.01 -3.31
C SER A 387 -17.05 12.99 -4.79
#